data_AF-A0ABD1DTY7-F1
#
_entry.id   AF-A0ABD1DTY7-F1
#
_cell.length_a   1.000
_cell.length_b   1.000
_cell.length_c   1.000
_cell.angle_alpha   90.00
_cell.angle_beta   90.00
_cell.angle_gamma   90.00
#
_symmetry.space_group_name_H-M   'P 1'
#
loop_
_entity.id
_entity.type
_entity.pdbx_description
1 polymer ?
#
loop_
_entity_poly.entity_id
_entity_poly.type
_entity_poly.pdbx_seq_one_letter_code
_entity_poly.pdbx_strand_id
1 'polypeptide(L)' 'MVAATELDTYSSVMSTFRAQGALCKEKARILEELRKLLHISQDRHKAEARRVANDERLTTVAE' A
#
# COMPACT_ATOMS: atom_id res chain seq x y z
N MET A 1 -16.01 8.94 9.37
CA MET A 1 -15.31 7.84 10.04
C MET A 1 -14.99 6.80 8.98
N VAL A 2 -13.74 6.76 8.50
CA VAL A 2 -13.23 5.61 7.74
C VAL A 2 -13.20 4.45 8.73
N ALA A 3 -13.80 3.31 8.39
CA ALA A 3 -13.79 2.17 9.30
C ALA A 3 -12.33 1.71 9.46
N ALA A 4 -11.87 1.42 10.67
CA ALA A 4 -10.48 0.98 10.92
C ALA A 4 -10.04 -0.17 9.99
N THR A 5 -10.99 -1.00 9.56
CA THR A 5 -10.85 -2.09 8.60
C THR A 5 -10.43 -1.65 7.19
N GLU A 6 -10.89 -0.51 6.68
CA GLU A 6 -10.57 -0.06 5.32
C GLU A 6 -9.10 0.31 5.20
N LEU A 7 -8.60 1.08 6.17
CA LEU A 7 -7.21 1.49 6.22
C LEU A 7 -6.27 0.31 6.51
N ASP A 8 -6.64 -0.59 7.41
CA ASP A 8 -5.85 -1.80 7.71
C ASP A 8 -5.76 -2.72 6.48
N THR A 9 -6.87 -2.88 5.75
CA THR A 9 -6.89 -3.63 4.49
C THR A 9 -5.96 -2.99 3.47
N TYR A 10 -6.06 -1.67 3.28
CA TYR A 10 -5.20 -0.93 2.35
C TYR A 10 -3.71 -1.07 2.69
N SER A 11 -3.37 -0.93 3.98
CA SER A 11 -2.01 -1.07 4.51
C SER A 11 -1.44 -2.48 4.29
N SER A 12 -2.24 -3.51 4.52
CA SER A 12 -1.85 -4.91 4.31
C SER A 12 -1.55 -5.21 2.83
N VAL A 13 -2.39 -4.72 1.91
CA VAL A 13 -2.15 -4.86 0.47
C VAL A 13 -0.88 -4.14 0.04
N MET A 14 -0.65 -2.90 0.49
CA MET A 14 0.59 -2.18 0.18
C MET A 14 1.83 -2.92 0.68
N SER A 15 1.78 -3.47 1.89
CA SER A 15 2.85 -4.27 2.48
C SER A 15 3.13 -5.54 1.67
N THR A 16 2.07 -6.23 1.23
CA THR A 16 2.18 -7.42 0.36
C THR A 16 2.80 -7.09 -0.99
N PHE A 17 2.37 -6.01 -1.64
CA PHE A 17 2.91 -5.59 -2.94
C PHE A 17 4.38 -5.19 -2.86
N ARG A 18 4.79 -4.58 -1.74
CA ARG A 18 6.19 -4.25 -1.46
C ARG A 18 7.05 -5.49 -1.21
N ALA A 19 6.53 -6.48 -0.47
CA ALA A 19 7.22 -7.75 -0.23
C ALA A 19 7.49 -8.52 -1.52
N GLN A 20 6.57 -8.41 -2.50
CA GLN A 20 6.70 -9.02 -3.83
C GLN A 20 7.70 -8.28 -4.75
N GLY A 21 8.55 -7.41 -4.21
CA GLY A 21 9.52 -6.65 -5.00
C GLY A 21 8.96 -5.34 -5.58
N ALA A 22 9.49 -4.94 -6.74
CA ALA A 22 9.17 -3.64 -7.34
C ALA A 22 7.66 -3.52 -7.70
N LEU A 23 7.11 -2.34 -7.48
CA LEU A 23 5.78 -1.96 -7.93
C LEU A 23 5.79 -1.82 -9.46
N CYS A 24 5.24 -2.80 -10.17
CA CYS A 24 4.99 -2.70 -11.61
C CYS A 24 3.74 -1.84 -11.90
N LYS A 25 3.57 -1.43 -13.17
CA LYS A 25 2.42 -0.60 -13.61
C LYS A 25 1.06 -1.22 -13.23
N GLU A 26 0.97 -2.55 -13.24
CA GLU A 26 -0.25 -3.28 -12.89
C GLU A 26 -0.58 -3.16 -11.39
N LYS A 27 0.40 -3.41 -10.50
CA LYS A 27 0.22 -3.23 -9.05
C LYS A 27 -0.14 -1.79 -8.70
N ALA A 28 0.45 -0.81 -9.38
CA ALA A 28 0.12 0.60 -9.19
C ALA A 28 -1.34 0.91 -9.59
N ARG A 29 -1.83 0.33 -10.70
CA ARG A 29 -3.23 0.46 -11.11
C ARG A 29 -4.18 -0.17 -10.09
N ILE A 30 -3.86 -1.35 -9.57
CA ILE A 30 -4.66 -2.03 -8.55
C ILE A 30 -4.74 -1.18 -7.28
N LEU A 31 -3.62 -0.61 -6.82
CA LEU A 31 -3.60 0.26 -5.64
C LEU A 31 -4.44 1.53 -5.81
N GLU A 32 -4.49 2.10 -7.02
CA GLU A 32 -5.29 3.28 -7.31
C GLU A 32 -6.80 2.98 -7.31
N GLU A 33 -7.20 1.82 -7.85
CA GLU A 33 -8.59 1.39 -7.79
C GLU A 33 -9.00 1.01 -6.35
N LEU A 34 -8.13 0.31 -5.62
CA LEU A 34 -8.35 -0.02 -4.21
C LEU A 34 -8.47 1.23 -3.34
N ARG A 35 -7.67 2.26 -3.63
CA ARG A 35 -7.69 3.56 -2.95
C ARG A 35 -9.06 4.23 -3.09
N LYS A 36 -9.62 4.22 -4.30
CA LYS A 36 -10.95 4.79 -4.58
C LYS A 36 -12.06 3.97 -3.90
N LEU A 37 -11.98 2.65 -3.98
CA LEU A 37 -12.97 1.73 -3.40
C LEU A 37 -13.05 1.85 -1.87
N LEU A 38 -11.89 2.03 -1.22
CA LEU A 38 -11.77 2.15 0.24
C LEU A 38 -11.77 3.62 0.72
N HIS A 39 -12.13 4.56 -0.16
CA HIS A 39 -12.19 5.99 0.14
C HIS A 39 -10.92 6.57 0.81
N ILE A 40 -9.74 6.04 0.44
CA ILE A 40 -8.46 6.46 0.99
C ILE A 40 -8.01 7.76 0.30
N SER A 41 -7.73 8.78 1.12
CA SER A 41 -7.23 10.07 0.60
C SER A 41 -5.83 9.94 0.00
N GLN A 42 -5.49 10.83 -0.93
CA GLN A 42 -4.16 10.88 -1.53
C GLN A 42 -3.06 11.06 -0.48
N ASP A 43 -3.32 11.88 0.55
CA ASP A 43 -2.36 12.14 1.62
C ASP A 43 -2.12 10.90 2.48
N ARG A 44 -3.18 10.14 2.77
CA ARG A 44 -3.07 8.88 3.50
C ARG A 44 -2.31 7.84 2.69
N HIS A 45 -2.61 7.71 1.40
CA HIS A 45 -1.85 6.85 0.49
C HIS A 45 -0.35 7.21 0.48
N LYS A 46 0.00 8.50 0.37
CA LYS A 46 1.41 8.94 0.39
C LYS A 46 2.09 8.64 1.72
N ALA A 47 1.39 8.81 2.84
CA ALA A 47 1.92 8.46 4.15
C ALA A 47 2.20 6.96 4.27
N GLU A 48 1.27 6.13 3.80
CA GLU A 48 1.41 4.68 3.79
C GLU A 48 2.55 4.25 2.86
N ALA A 49 2.61 4.79 1.64
CA ALA A 49 3.67 4.52 0.67
C ALA A 49 5.07 4.78 1.25
N ARG A 50 5.25 5.88 1.99
CA ARG A 50 6.51 6.18 2.70
C ARG A 50 6.79 5.15 3.80
N ARG A 51 5.77 4.77 4.58
CA ARG A 51 5.91 3.74 5.62
C ARG A 51 6.38 2.42 5.03
N VAL A 52 5.75 1.96 3.95
CA VAL A 52 6.05 0.66 3.33
C VAL A 52 7.37 0.69 2.55
N ALA A 53 7.73 1.82 1.95
CA ALA A 53 9.02 1.99 1.27
C ALA A 53 10.21 1.99 2.25
N ASN A 54 10.03 2.56 3.45
CA ASN A 54 11.06 2.63 4.50
C ASN A 54 11.06 1.39 5.42
N ASP A 55 10.18 0.43 5.21
CA ASP A 55 10.17 -0.80 6.00
C ASP A 55 11.31 -1.72 5.50
N GLU A 56 12.44 -1.67 6.20
CA GLU A 56 13.66 -2.42 5.88
C GLU A 56 13.40 -3.94 5.81
N ARG A 57 12.45 -4.48 6.59
CA ARG A 57 12.10 -5.91 6.55
C ARG A 57 11.46 -6.33 5.23
N LEU A 58 10.64 -5.47 4.63
CA LEU A 58 10.05 -5.73 3.31
C LEU A 58 11.06 -5.56 2.17
N THR A 59 12.14 -4.81 2.42
CA THR A 59 13.25 -4.67 1.48
C THR A 59 14.12 -5.93 1.46
N THR A 60 14.34 -6.57 2.62
CA THR A 60 15.04 -7.86 2.72
C THR A 60 14.25 -9.05 2.16
N VAL A 61 12.91 -9.03 2.18
CA VAL A 61 12.07 -10.07 1.54
C VAL A 61 11.95 -9.89 0.03
N ALA A 62 12.20 -8.67 -0.47
CA ALA A 62 12.17 -8.34 -1.88
C ALA A 62 13.47 -8.69 -2.64
N GLU A 63 14.55 -9.04 -1.93
CA GLU A 63 15.77 -9.65 -2.47
C GLU A 63 15.67 -11.19 -2.47
#